data_AF-A0A4U9WJ00-F1
#
_entry.id   AF-A0A4U9WJ00-F1
#
_cell.length_a   1.000
_cell.length_b   1.000
_cell.length_c   1.000
_cell.angle_alpha   90.00
_cell.angle_beta   90.00
_cell.angle_gamma   90.00
#
_symmetry.space_group_name_H-M   'P 1'
#
loop_
_entity.id
_entity.type
_entity.pdbx_description
1 polymer ?
#
loop_
_entity_poly.entity_id
_entity_poly.type
_entity_poly.pdbx_seq_one_letter_code
_entity_poly.pdbx_strand_id
1 'polypeptide(L)'
;MTTDSYLEFFLVFLGWLINNALWIIITTTGLFALPLALKVAGVWLKVRTEGDDEGNKGALALPRIEQVLYVAFVVIMFCAMPFKEVDLTVMKFDQTRSRQCGTNVPKTGGIWVWRVVDRL
;
A
#
# COMPACT_ATOMS: atom_id res chain seq x y z
N MET A 1 -18.13 -1.59 -2.43
CA MET A 1 -17.87 -2.04 -3.81
C MET A 1 -18.55 -3.38 -3.98
N THR A 2 -19.38 -3.53 -5.01
CA THR A 2 -20.07 -4.78 -5.35
C THR A 2 -19.40 -5.33 -6.61
N THR A 3 -19.04 -6.61 -6.59
CA THR A 3 -18.42 -7.30 -7.74
C THR A 3 -19.42 -8.31 -8.30
N ASP A 4 -19.58 -8.32 -9.62
CA ASP A 4 -20.58 -9.15 -10.31
C ASP A 4 -20.03 -10.53 -10.72
N SER A 5 -18.70 -10.70 -10.74
CA SER A 5 -18.02 -11.94 -11.13
C SER A 5 -17.17 -12.52 -9.99
N TYR A 6 -17.13 -13.85 -9.88
CA TYR A 6 -16.35 -14.55 -8.83
C TYR A 6 -14.83 -14.29 -8.95
N LEU A 7 -14.31 -14.27 -10.16
CA LEU A 7 -12.89 -14.00 -10.43
C LEU A 7 -12.51 -12.57 -10.05
N GLU A 8 -13.38 -11.61 -10.33
CA GLU A 8 -13.19 -10.21 -9.95
C GLU A 8 -13.19 -10.05 -8.42
N PHE A 9 -14.14 -10.68 -7.73
CA PHE A 9 -14.18 -10.70 -6.26
C PHE A 9 -12.86 -11.20 -5.66
N PHE A 10 -12.34 -12.32 -6.18
CA PHE A 10 -11.09 -12.90 -5.67
C PHE A 10 -9.87 -12.03 -5.98
N LEU A 11 -9.74 -11.52 -7.19
CA LEU A 11 -8.62 -10.66 -7.60
C LEU A 11 -8.60 -9.34 -6.84
N VAL A 12 -9.77 -8.71 -6.67
CA VAL A 12 -9.91 -7.47 -5.90
C VAL A 12 -9.53 -7.75 -4.45
N PHE A 13 -10.09 -8.78 -3.82
CA PHE A 13 -9.77 -9.15 -2.45
C PHE A 13 -8.27 -9.41 -2.24
N LEU A 14 -7.65 -10.18 -3.13
CA LEU A 14 -6.22 -10.47 -3.10
C LEU A 14 -5.38 -9.20 -3.28
N GLY A 15 -5.77 -8.32 -4.20
CA GLY A 15 -5.11 -7.04 -4.43
C GLY A 15 -5.10 -6.16 -3.19
N TRP A 16 -6.22 -6.08 -2.48
CA TRP A 16 -6.31 -5.34 -1.22
C TRP A 16 -5.49 -5.97 -0.09
N LEU A 17 -5.48 -7.30 0.01
CA LEU A 17 -4.68 -8.02 1.00
C LEU A 17 -3.18 -7.80 0.77
N ILE A 18 -2.71 -7.91 -0.48
CA ILE A 18 -1.32 -7.65 -0.84
C ILE A 18 -0.96 -6.19 -0.58
N ASN A 19 -1.85 -5.23 -0.89
CA ASN A 19 -1.63 -3.81 -0.64
C ASN A 19 -1.42 -3.52 0.86
N ASN A 20 -2.28 -4.05 1.72
CA ASN A 20 -2.13 -3.92 3.17
C ASN A 20 -0.85 -4.60 3.68
N ALA A 21 -0.53 -5.80 3.17
CA ALA A 21 0.68 -6.53 3.57
C ALA A 21 1.96 -5.78 3.16
N LEU A 22 2.02 -5.25 1.93
CA LEU A 22 3.13 -4.42 1.45
C LEU A 22 3.32 -3.20 2.34
N TRP A 23 2.22 -2.54 2.69
CA TRP A 23 2.27 -1.37 3.54
C TRP A 23 2.88 -1.67 4.91
N ILE A 24 2.41 -2.73 5.56
CA ILE A 24 2.93 -3.19 6.86
C ILE A 24 4.42 -3.51 6.78
N ILE A 25 4.88 -4.15 5.69
CA ILE A 25 6.29 -4.49 5.52
C ILE A 25 7.13 -3.22 5.38
N ILE A 26 6.70 -2.25 4.55
CA ILE A 26 7.44 -0.99 4.33
C ILE A 26 7.58 -0.20 5.63
N THR A 27 6.52 -0.12 6.45
CA THR A 27 6.55 0.60 7.73
C THR A 27 7.35 -0.14 8.80
N THR A 28 7.20 -1.47 8.90
CA THR A 28 7.87 -2.28 9.93
C THR A 28 9.38 -2.40 9.69
N THR A 29 9.79 -2.55 8.42
CA THR A 29 11.21 -2.64 8.05
C THR A 29 11.89 -1.28 7.97
N GLY A 30 11.11 -0.18 7.99
CA GLY A 30 11.64 1.17 7.84
C GLY A 30 12.19 1.45 6.44
N LEU A 31 11.76 0.69 5.42
CA LEU A 31 12.29 0.79 4.05
C LEU A 31 12.08 2.18 3.43
N PHE A 32 11.12 2.95 3.96
CA PHE A 32 10.89 4.34 3.60
C PHE A 32 12.10 5.26 3.90
N ALA A 33 12.96 4.90 4.86
CA ALA A 33 14.14 5.69 5.22
C ALA A 33 15.32 5.51 4.24
N LEU A 34 15.31 4.42 3.46
CA LEU A 34 16.36 4.06 2.52
C LEU A 34 16.61 5.14 1.44
N PRO A 35 15.59 5.64 0.70
CA PRO A 35 15.80 6.72 -0.27
C PRO A 35 16.29 8.03 0.37
N LEU A 36 15.90 8.31 1.61
CA LEU A 36 16.38 9.47 2.36
C LEU A 36 17.88 9.33 2.68
N ALA A 37 18.30 8.16 3.18
CA ALA A 37 19.70 7.87 3.48
C ALA A 37 20.59 7.99 2.23
N LEU A 38 20.15 7.45 1.09
CA LEU A 38 20.88 7.55 -0.18
C LEU A 38 21.01 9.00 -0.67
N LYS A 39 19.95 9.81 -0.53
CA LYS A 39 19.99 11.23 -0.91
C LYS A 39 20.94 12.02 -0.03
N VAL A 40 20.91 11.82 1.29
CA VAL A 40 21.84 12.47 2.22
C VAL A 40 23.28 12.05 1.94
N ALA A 41 23.54 10.76 1.74
CA ALA A 41 24.86 10.25 1.39
C ALA A 41 25.38 10.83 0.06
N GLY A 42 24.51 10.99 -0.95
CA GLY A 42 24.85 11.62 -2.22
C GLY A 42 25.27 13.08 -2.09
N VAL A 43 24.55 13.87 -1.27
CA VAL A 43 24.94 15.26 -0.96
C VAL A 43 26.25 15.30 -0.18
N TRP A 44 26.42 14.40 0.78
CA TRP A 44 27.64 14.30 1.58
C TRP A 44 28.88 13.99 0.72
N LEU A 45 28.77 13.05 -0.21
CA LEU A 45 29.85 12.75 -1.16
C LEU A 45 30.12 13.93 -2.10
N LYS A 46 29.08 14.63 -2.57
CA LYS A 46 29.23 15.79 -3.45
C LYS A 46 29.99 16.94 -2.80
N VAL A 47 29.69 17.26 -1.54
CA VAL A 47 30.42 18.27 -0.74
C VAL A 47 31.89 17.85 -0.53
N ARG A 48 32.16 16.54 -0.45
CA ARG A 48 33.54 16.04 -0.32
C ARG A 48 34.35 16.16 -1.62
N THR A 49 33.68 16.15 -2.77
CA THR A 49 34.31 16.31 -4.10
C THR A 49 34.44 17.76 -4.53
N GLU A 50 33.62 18.67 -4.00
CA GLU A 50 33.78 20.11 -4.16
C GLU A 50 35.07 20.51 -3.39
N GLY A 51 36.12 20.86 -4.13
CA GLY A 51 37.46 21.18 -3.59
C GLY A 51 37.46 22.39 -2.65
N ASP A 52 38.57 22.66 -1.97
CA ASP A 52 38.74 23.73 -0.94
C ASP A 52 38.50 25.18 -1.40
N ASP A 53 37.94 25.37 -2.60
CA ASP A 53 37.98 26.62 -3.35
C ASP A 53 36.90 27.65 -2.97
N GLU A 54 36.13 27.39 -1.91
CA GLU A 54 35.10 28.32 -1.42
C GLU A 54 35.30 28.83 0.03
N GLY A 55 36.24 28.27 0.79
CA GLY A 55 36.39 28.63 2.21
C GLY A 55 35.20 28.19 3.09
N ASN A 56 35.49 27.75 4.31
CA ASN A 56 34.57 27.14 5.29
C ASN A 56 33.52 26.17 4.72
N LYS A 57 33.95 24.94 4.43
CA LYS A 57 33.14 23.81 3.92
C LYS A 57 31.86 23.52 4.74
N GLY A 58 31.86 23.85 6.03
CA GLY A 58 30.72 23.61 6.91
C GLY A 58 29.54 24.55 6.66
N ALA A 59 29.80 25.82 6.35
CA ALA A 59 28.73 26.82 6.19
C ALA A 59 27.92 26.63 4.89
N LEU A 60 28.53 26.06 3.86
CA LEU A 60 27.87 25.81 2.56
C LEU A 60 27.18 24.43 2.49
N ALA A 61 27.70 23.44 3.22
CA ALA A 61 27.13 22.09 3.25
C ALA A 61 25.85 21.99 4.08
N LEU A 62 25.80 22.71 5.22
CA LEU A 62 24.67 22.73 6.16
C LEU A 62 23.33 23.10 5.49
N PRO A 63 23.20 24.27 4.82
CA PRO A 63 21.92 24.68 4.22
C PRO A 63 21.48 23.77 3.07
N ARG A 64 22.44 23.14 2.36
CA ARG A 64 22.13 22.22 1.26
C ARG A 64 21.58 20.89 1.77
N ILE A 65 22.12 20.36 2.86
CA ILE A 65 21.58 19.15 3.52
C ILE A 65 20.23 19.45 4.16
N GLU A 66 20.08 20.62 4.78
CA GLU A 66 18.84 21.06 5.43
C GLU A 66 17.67 21.15 4.42
N GLN A 67 17.90 21.75 3.25
CA GLN A 67 16.88 21.83 2.19
C GLN A 67 16.46 20.45 1.67
N VAL A 68 17.41 19.53 1.51
CA VAL A 68 17.11 18.15 1.07
C VAL A 68 16.30 17.41 2.13
N LEU A 69 16.58 17.64 3.41
CA LEU A 69 15.84 17.06 4.53
C LEU A 69 14.39 17.57 4.58
N TYR A 70 14.17 18.87 4.41
CA TYR A 70 12.82 19.45 4.36
C TYR A 70 11.98 18.87 3.21
N VAL A 71 12.56 18.81 2.00
CA VAL A 71 11.86 18.23 0.84
C VAL A 71 11.56 16.75 1.06
N ALA A 72 12.51 15.99 1.60
CA ALA A 72 12.29 14.57 1.89
C ALA A 72 11.19 14.35 2.94
N PHE A 73 11.12 15.19 3.97
CA PHE A 73 10.09 15.12 5.00
C PHE A 73 8.68 15.36 4.44
N VAL A 74 8.54 16.35 3.55
CA VAL A 74 7.28 16.62 2.85
C VAL A 74 6.85 15.43 2.00
N VAL A 75 7.77 14.85 1.21
CA VAL A 75 7.47 13.68 0.37
C VAL A 75 6.99 12.49 1.21
N ILE A 76 7.61 12.23 2.36
CA ILE A 76 7.19 11.13 3.24
C ILE A 76 5.79 11.39 3.81
N MET A 77 5.48 12.60 4.28
CA MET A 77 4.14 12.92 4.78
C MET A 77 3.04 12.69 3.73
N PHE A 78 3.30 12.99 2.46
CA PHE A 78 2.30 12.87 1.40
C PHE A 78 2.25 11.51 0.71
N CYS A 79 3.37 10.79 0.57
CA CYS A 79 3.42 9.50 -0.13
C CYS A 79 3.30 8.28 0.80
N ALA A 80 3.59 8.42 2.09
CA ALA A 80 3.75 7.28 3.01
C ALA A 80 2.61 7.16 4.05
N MET A 81 1.42 7.69 3.79
CA MET A 81 0.26 7.43 4.65
C MET A 81 -0.92 6.91 3.82
N PRO A 82 -1.25 5.61 3.89
CA PRO A 82 -2.55 5.15 3.45
C PRO A 82 -3.58 5.67 4.45
N PHE A 83 -4.37 6.65 4.03
CA PHE A 83 -5.38 7.31 4.85
C PHE A 83 -6.50 6.40 5.36
N LYS A 84 -6.59 5.15 4.88
CA LYS A 84 -7.65 4.18 5.23
C LYS A 84 -7.11 2.75 5.16
N GLU A 85 -7.09 2.07 6.29
CA GLU A 85 -7.05 0.60 6.32
C GLU A 85 -8.41 0.11 5.82
N VAL A 86 -8.42 -0.60 4.70
CA VAL A 86 -9.68 -1.09 4.11
C VAL A 86 -10.08 -2.38 4.82
N ASP A 87 -11.18 -2.29 5.56
CA ASP A 87 -11.78 -3.41 6.26
C ASP A 87 -12.38 -4.40 5.24
N LEU A 88 -11.77 -5.59 5.17
CA LEU A 88 -12.10 -6.67 4.23
C LEU A 88 -13.49 -7.28 4.47
N THR A 89 -14.14 -6.94 5.59
CA THR A 89 -15.49 -7.42 5.95
C THR A 89 -16.61 -6.79 5.12
N VAL A 90 -16.32 -5.73 4.35
CA VAL A 90 -17.34 -4.93 3.64
C VAL A 90 -17.52 -5.34 2.17
N MET A 91 -16.67 -6.22 1.62
CA MET A 91 -16.85 -6.70 0.24
C MET A 91 -18.00 -7.72 0.16
N LYS A 92 -19.11 -7.31 -0.48
CA LYS A 92 -20.29 -8.16 -0.70
C LYS A 92 -20.39 -8.61 -2.15
N PHE A 93 -20.59 -9.92 -2.34
CA PHE A 93 -20.91 -10.50 -3.64
C PHE A 93 -22.42 -10.39 -3.89
N ASP A 94 -22.82 -9.77 -5.01
CA ASP A 94 -24.22 -9.66 -5.40
C ASP A 94 -24.71 -10.94 -6.08
N GLN A 95 -25.53 -11.70 -5.37
CA GLN A 95 -26.08 -12.99 -5.82
C GLN A 95 -27.31 -12.83 -6.74
N THR A 96 -27.81 -11.62 -6.99
CA THR A 96 -29.04 -11.40 -7.77
C THR A 96 -28.91 -11.87 -9.22
N ARG A 97 -27.73 -11.70 -9.83
CA ARG A 97 -27.45 -12.15 -11.20
C ARG A 97 -27.17 -13.65 -11.29
N SER A 98 -26.50 -14.24 -10.29
CA SER A 98 -26.28 -15.69 -10.20
C SER A 98 -27.60 -16.46 -10.13
N ARG A 99 -28.63 -15.90 -9.48
CA ARG A 99 -29.99 -16.47 -9.45
C ARG A 99 -30.67 -16.48 -10.82
N GLN A 100 -30.41 -15.49 -11.68
CA GLN A 100 -30.98 -15.45 -13.04
C GLN A 100 -30.31 -16.45 -14.00
N CYS A 101 -29.03 -16.78 -13.78
CA CYS A 101 -28.27 -17.71 -14.61
C CYS A 101 -28.34 -19.18 -14.11
N GLY A 102 -29.02 -19.45 -12.99
CA GLY A 102 -29.21 -20.81 -12.45
C GLY A 102 -27.95 -21.45 -11.87
N THR A 103 -26.81 -20.76 -11.86
CA THR A 103 -25.53 -21.23 -11.32
C THR A 103 -25.34 -20.67 -9.91
N ASN A 104 -25.76 -21.44 -8.91
CA ASN A 104 -25.56 -21.09 -7.50
C ASN A 104 -24.11 -21.38 -7.08
N VAL A 105 -23.37 -20.35 -6.68
CA VAL A 105 -22.10 -20.54 -5.97
C VAL A 105 -22.39 -21.07 -4.56
N PRO A 106 -21.74 -22.15 -4.11
CA PRO A 106 -21.98 -22.69 -2.78
C PRO A 106 -21.54 -21.67 -1.73
N LYS A 107 -22.46 -21.24 -0.87
CA LYS A 107 -22.12 -20.50 0.36
C LYS A 107 -21.20 -21.39 1.19
N THR A 108 -19.96 -20.97 1.37
CA THR A 108 -19.01 -21.57 2.32
C THR A 108 -19.42 -21.20 3.75
N GLY A 109 -20.45 -21.89 4.25
CA GLY A 109 -20.98 -21.75 5.60
C GLY A 109 -22.32 -22.45 5.74
N GLY A 110 -22.32 -23.76 6.00
CA GLY A 110 -23.53 -24.54 6.25
C GLY A 110 -23.56 -25.84 5.45
N ILE A 111 -22.76 -26.79 5.90
CA ILE A 111 -22.73 -28.16 5.39
C ILE A 111 -24.11 -28.81 5.65
N TRP A 112 -24.74 -29.35 4.60
CA TRP A 112 -25.80 -30.38 4.61
C TRP A 112 -27.29 -30.09 4.93
N VAL A 113 -27.76 -28.89 5.28
CA VAL A 113 -29.15 -28.76 5.81
C VAL A 113 -30.28 -28.59 4.77
N TRP A 114 -30.05 -28.06 3.57
CA TRP A 114 -31.16 -27.51 2.76
C TRP A 114 -31.55 -28.25 1.47
N ARG A 115 -31.23 -29.55 1.29
CA ARG A 115 -31.64 -30.28 0.07
C ARG A 115 -33.09 -30.80 0.07
N VAL A 116 -33.83 -30.72 1.18
CA VAL A 116 -35.14 -31.42 1.30
C VAL A 116 -36.35 -30.47 1.37
N VAL A 117 -36.18 -29.18 1.68
CA VAL A 117 -37.32 -28.28 1.96
C VAL A 117 -37.85 -27.51 0.73
N ASP A 118 -37.24 -27.65 -0.45
CA ASP A 118 -37.70 -26.98 -1.68
C ASP A 118 -38.48 -27.91 -2.64
N ARG A 119 -39.03 -29.04 -2.13
CA ARG A 119 -39.79 -30.00 -2.95
C ARG A 119 -41.15 -30.41 -2.34
N LEU A 120 -41.77 -29.49 -1.60
CA LEU A 120 -43.19 -29.46 -1.21
C LEU A 120 -43.69 -28.02 -1.33
#